data_AF-A0A1I1CBP3-F1
#
_entry.id   AF-A0A1I1CBP3-F1
#
_cell.length_a   1.000
_cell.length_b   1.000
_cell.length_c   1.000
_cell.angle_alpha   90.00
_cell.angle_beta   90.00
_cell.angle_gamma   90.00
#
_symmetry.space_group_name_H-M   'P 1'
#
loop_
_entity.id
_entity.type
_entity.pdbx_description
1 polymer ?
#
loop_
_entity_poly.entity_id
_entity_poly.type
_entity_poly.pdbx_seq_one_letter_code
_entity_poly.pdbx_strand_id
1 'polypeptide(L)'
;MTLGELADRYRLELQDESVGVRKSWEEMFRYTFRHYSAETELNSFDLDALSDRMLSADMNPRIVEGYTKRWLDLLEWARST
;
A
#
# COMPACT_ATOMS: atom_id res chain seq x y z
N MET A 1 -8.05 11.65 5.84
CA MET A 1 -8.03 10.73 4.68
C MET A 1 -7.53 9.42 5.24
N THR A 2 -8.23 8.34 4.94
CA THR A 2 -7.91 7.01 5.44
C THR A 2 -7.16 6.18 4.40
N LEU A 3 -6.57 5.05 4.83
CA LEU A 3 -5.95 4.10 3.90
C LEU A 3 -6.94 3.54 2.87
N GLY A 4 -8.18 3.29 3.28
CA GLY A 4 -9.25 2.81 2.40
C GLY A 4 -9.59 3.84 1.33
N GLU A 5 -9.81 5.09 1.73
CA GLU A 5 -10.10 6.20 0.81
C GLU A 5 -8.95 6.43 -0.18
N LEU A 6 -7.69 6.38 0.29
CA LEU A 6 -6.53 6.53 -0.59
C LEU A 6 -6.42 5.38 -1.59
N ALA A 7 -6.63 4.14 -1.14
CA ALA A 7 -6.61 2.97 -2.03
C ALA A 7 -7.72 3.05 -3.08
N ASP A 8 -8.95 3.41 -2.69
CA ASP A 8 -10.07 3.58 -3.63
C ASP A 8 -9.82 4.69 -4.65
N ARG A 9 -9.26 5.82 -4.21
CA ARG A 9 -8.87 6.90 -5.10
C ARG A 9 -7.80 6.43 -6.09
N TYR A 10 -6.76 5.76 -5.61
CA TYR A 10 -5.65 5.33 -6.46
C TYR A 10 -6.02 4.18 -7.42
N ARG A 11 -7.01 3.34 -7.06
CA ARG A 11 -7.58 2.34 -7.97
C ARG A 11 -8.13 2.96 -9.26
N LEU A 12 -8.60 4.20 -9.21
CA LEU A 12 -9.05 4.94 -10.39
C LEU A 12 -7.88 5.27 -11.32
N GLU A 13 -6.74 5.69 -10.77
CA GLU A 13 -5.51 5.97 -11.53
C GLU A 13 -4.92 4.71 -12.18
N LEU A 14 -5.18 3.54 -11.60
CA LEU A 14 -4.69 2.26 -12.10
C LEU A 14 -5.55 1.65 -13.21
N GLN A 15 -6.66 2.28 -13.65
CA GLN A 15 -7.58 1.64 -14.60
C GLN A 15 -6.95 1.32 -15.96
N ASP A 16 -6.04 2.18 -16.42
CA ASP A 16 -5.33 2.05 -17.70
C ASP A 16 -4.08 1.15 -17.60
N GLU A 17 -3.72 0.73 -16.39
CA GLU A 17 -2.59 -0.17 -16.15
C GLU A 17 -2.90 -1.61 -16.55
N SER A 18 -1.84 -2.35 -16.87
CA SER A 18 -1.95 -3.78 -17.17
C SER A 18 -2.61 -4.55 -16.02
N VAL A 19 -3.33 -5.63 -16.34
CA VAL A 19 -3.98 -6.49 -15.34
C VAL A 19 -2.99 -7.01 -14.29
N GLY A 20 -1.74 -7.28 -14.69
CA GLY A 20 -0.69 -7.73 -13.77
C GLY A 20 -0.31 -6.65 -12.75
N VAL A 21 -0.18 -5.40 -13.20
CA VAL A 21 0.10 -4.25 -12.32
C VAL A 21 -1.07 -4.04 -11.34
N ARG A 22 -2.31 -4.02 -11.83
CA ARG A 22 -3.49 -3.88 -10.97
C ARG A 22 -3.58 -4.98 -9.90
N LYS A 23 -3.37 -6.24 -10.28
CA LYS A 23 -3.36 -7.36 -9.31
C LYS A 23 -2.27 -7.20 -8.26
N SER A 24 -1.07 -6.80 -8.67
CA SER A 24 0.04 -6.57 -7.74
C SER A 24 -0.26 -5.46 -6.72
N TRP A 25 -0.94 -4.38 -7.14
CA TRP A 25 -1.42 -3.34 -6.23
C TRP A 25 -2.51 -3.86 -5.27
N GLU A 26 -3.48 -4.62 -5.76
CA GLU A 26 -4.52 -5.21 -4.90
C GLU A 26 -3.96 -6.21 -3.88
N GLU A 27 -2.93 -6.97 -4.24
CA GLU A 27 -2.23 -7.85 -3.30
C GLU A 27 -1.56 -7.06 -2.17
N MET A 28 -0.89 -5.95 -2.52
CA MET A 28 -0.29 -5.04 -1.54
C MET A 28 -1.35 -4.43 -0.62
N PHE A 29 -2.44 -3.88 -1.17
CA PHE A 29 -3.54 -3.32 -0.36
C PHE A 29 -4.18 -4.37 0.54
N ARG A 30 -4.46 -5.56 0.01
CA ARG A 30 -5.02 -6.67 0.80
C ARG A 30 -4.09 -7.07 1.93
N TYR A 31 -2.78 -7.09 1.71
CA TYR A 31 -1.82 -7.39 2.76
C TYR A 31 -1.88 -6.31 3.86
N THR A 32 -1.81 -5.03 3.49
CA THR A 32 -1.92 -3.92 4.45
C THR A 32 -3.21 -3.98 5.26
N PHE A 33 -4.36 -4.23 4.61
CA PHE A 33 -5.66 -4.27 5.28
C PHE A 33 -5.89 -5.49 6.20
N ARG A 34 -4.99 -6.48 6.19
CA ARG A 34 -4.98 -7.53 7.23
C ARG A 34 -4.41 -7.05 8.55
N HIS A 35 -3.62 -5.98 8.52
CA HIS A 35 -2.87 -5.47 9.67
C HIS A 35 -3.33 -4.09 10.13
N TYR A 36 -3.90 -3.32 9.20
CA TYR A 36 -4.44 -1.98 9.44
C TYR A 36 -5.91 -1.94 9.02
N SER A 37 -6.77 -1.27 9.80
CA SER A 37 -8.14 -0.98 9.35
C SER A 37 -8.10 -0.11 8.10
N ALA A 38 -9.06 -0.28 7.20
CA ALA A 38 -9.27 0.66 6.10
C ALA A 38 -9.53 2.09 6.60
N GLU A 39 -10.09 2.24 7.80
CA GLU A 39 -10.37 3.52 8.46
C GLU A 39 -9.13 4.14 9.14
N THR A 40 -7.97 3.47 9.10
CA THR A 40 -6.72 4.03 9.63
C THR A 40 -6.41 5.34 8.90
N GLU A 41 -6.34 6.45 9.65
CA GLU A 41 -5.90 7.75 9.11
C GLU A 41 -4.47 7.63 8.57
N LEU A 42 -4.18 8.29 7.44
CA LEU A 42 -2.86 8.22 6.82
C LEU A 42 -1.72 8.65 7.77
N ASN A 43 -1.99 9.59 8.67
CA ASN A 43 -1.00 10.07 9.66
C ASN A 43 -0.72 9.04 10.77
N SER A 44 -1.56 8.01 10.91
CA SER A 44 -1.41 6.92 11.87
C SER A 44 -0.92 5.63 11.22
N PHE A 45 -0.73 5.62 9.91
CA PHE A 45 -0.19 4.47 9.19
C PHE A 45 1.34 4.43 9.33
N ASP A 46 1.82 3.43 10.08
CA ASP A 46 3.24 3.16 10.27
C ASP A 46 3.73 2.16 9.20
N LEU A 47 4.41 2.71 8.19
CA LEU A 47 4.93 1.94 7.07
C LEU A 47 6.15 1.10 7.46
N ASP A 48 6.99 1.58 8.38
CA ASP A 48 8.14 0.83 8.86
C ASP A 48 7.67 -0.41 9.62
N ALA A 49 6.66 -0.26 10.48
CA ALA A 49 6.03 -1.40 11.16
C ALA A 49 5.37 -2.38 10.19
N LEU A 50 4.83 -1.93 9.05
CA LEU A 50 4.32 -2.84 8.01
C LEU A 50 5.46 -3.61 7.34
N SER A 51 6.56 -2.93 7.01
CA SER A 51 7.76 -3.53 6.40
C SER A 51 8.36 -4.62 7.31
N ASP A 52 8.53 -4.31 8.60
CA ASP A 52 9.03 -5.26 9.59
C ASP A 52 8.13 -6.50 9.74
N ARG A 53 6.81 -6.31 9.67
CA ARG A 53 5.84 -7.42 9.65
C ARG A 53 5.98 -8.30 8.42
N MET A 54 6.18 -7.70 7.24
CA MET A 54 6.39 -8.44 6.00
C MET A 54 7.66 -9.30 6.07
N LEU A 55 8.77 -8.72 6.55
CA LEU A 55 10.03 -9.45 6.74
C LEU A 55 9.90 -10.56 7.78
N SER A 56 9.21 -10.28 8.91
CA SER A 56 8.96 -11.26 9.96
C SER A 56 8.06 -12.42 9.50
N ALA A 57 7.26 -12.20 8.45
CA ALA A 57 6.43 -13.22 7.81
C ALA A 57 7.18 -14.00 6.70
N ASP A 58 8.52 -13.88 6.64
CA ASP A 58 9.39 -14.54 5.67
C ASP A 58 9.07 -14.16 4.20
N MET A 59 8.51 -12.96 3.99
CA MET A 59 8.31 -12.43 2.65
C MET A 59 9.68 -12.08 2.04
N ASN A 60 9.84 -12.37 0.74
CA ASN A 60 11.08 -12.06 0.02
C ASN A 60 11.44 -10.56 0.17
N PRO A 61 12.66 -10.23 0.64
CA PRO A 61 13.05 -8.84 0.90
C PRO A 61 12.90 -7.89 -0.30
N ARG A 62 13.06 -8.38 -1.54
CA ARG A 62 12.85 -7.56 -2.75
C ARG A 62 11.39 -7.20 -2.97
N ILE A 63 10.47 -8.10 -2.58
CA ILE A 63 9.03 -7.82 -2.62
C ILE A 63 8.69 -6.77 -1.55
N VAL A 64 9.23 -6.95 -0.34
CA VAL A 64 9.06 -5.98 0.75
C VAL A 64 9.53 -4.59 0.33
N GLU A 65 10.75 -4.47 -0.20
CA GLU A 65 11.30 -3.21 -0.69
C GLU A 65 10.39 -2.57 -1.75
N GLY A 66 9.91 -3.37 -2.71
CA GLY A 66 8.99 -2.91 -3.74
C GLY A 66 7.65 -2.41 -3.19
N TYR A 67 7.08 -3.10 -2.21
CA TYR A 67 5.82 -2.70 -1.57
C TYR A 67 5.99 -1.47 -0.68
N THR A 68 7.06 -1.40 0.11
CA THR A 68 7.40 -0.23 0.93
C THR A 68 7.60 1.00 0.05
N LYS A 69 8.36 0.88 -1.04
CA LYS A 69 8.53 1.98 -1.99
C LYS A 69 7.20 2.45 -2.60
N ARG A 70 6.35 1.53 -3.05
CA ARG A 70 5.04 1.87 -3.62
C ARG A 70 4.14 2.60 -2.63
N TRP A 71 4.15 2.20 -1.35
CA TRP A 71 3.43 2.93 -0.32
C TRP A 71 4.00 4.32 -0.07
N LEU A 72 5.33 4.48 -0.04
CA LEU A 72 5.95 5.81 0.06
C LEU A 72 5.52 6.72 -1.09
N ASP A 73 5.64 6.24 -2.34
CA ASP A 73 5.26 6.99 -3.53
C ASP A 73 3.76 7.38 -3.49
N LEU A 74 2.89 6.45 -3.05
CA LEU A 74 1.46 6.68 -2.92
C LEU A 74 1.11 7.69 -1.82
N LEU A 75 1.81 7.63 -0.67
CA LEU A 75 1.63 8.58 0.43
C LEU A 75 2.12 9.98 0.04
N GLU A 76 3.20 10.08 -0.75
CA GLU A 76 3.66 11.35 -1.30
C GLU A 76 2.65 11.93 -2.29
N TRP A 77 2.15 11.09 -3.21
CA TRP A 77 1.09 11.47 -4.15
C TRP A 77 -0.17 12.01 -3.44
N ALA A 78 -0.58 11.38 -2.34
CA ALA A 78 -1.71 11.82 -1.53
C ALA A 78 -1.50 13.20 -0.90
N ARG A 79 -0.24 13.61 -0.64
CA ARG A 79 0.11 14.93 -0.07
C ARG A 79 0.17 16.01 -1.12
N SER A 80 0.44 15.65 -2.38
CA SER A 80 0.53 16.61 -3.49
C SER A 80 -0.81 16.93 -4.17
N THR A 81 -1.90 16.27 -3.76
CA THR A 81 -3.20 16.33 -4.46
C THR A 81 -4.36 16.69 -3.56
#